data_AF-A0A7X7D898-F1
#
_entry.id   AF-A0A7X7D898-F1
#
_cell.length_a   1.000
_cell.length_b   1.000
_cell.length_c   1.000
_cell.angle_alpha   90.00
_cell.angle_beta   90.00
_cell.angle_gamma   90.00
#
_symmetry.space_group_name_H-M   'P 1'
#
loop_
_entity.id
_entity.type
_entity.pdbx_description
1 polymer ?
#
loop_
_entity_poly.entity_id
_entity_poly.type
_entity_poly.pdbx_seq_one_letter_code
_entity_poly.pdbx_strand_id
1 'polypeptide(L)'
;MRRRSLGVLLTVVTVLLALVVPNDVTTAQIKDLEAQQAEVRAEKARVASQIDTNEASLDEINAALDVIQEDLRAQEAALAAIEAEIAAAEKQIADAEAAIARLTDEIAILREVLKNRAVAAYVSPPADDVLTVLETNDFTTAANQRFYIELRSQGDADVADKFKGATVDIEHERQKADEARKIAEEKRVEQAERTEAV
;
A
#
# COMPACT_ATOMS: atom_id res chain seq x y z
N MET A 1 67.13 -39.28 -5.75
CA MET A 1 67.21 -38.03 -4.97
C MET A 1 65.79 -37.50 -4.76
N ARG A 2 65.48 -37.04 -3.54
CA ARG A 2 64.19 -36.48 -3.04
C ARG A 2 63.77 -35.24 -3.86
N ARG A 3 62.49 -34.93 -4.09
CA ARG A 3 61.52 -34.25 -3.17
C ARG A 3 60.14 -34.14 -3.88
N ARG A 4 59.04 -34.65 -3.31
CA ARG A 4 57.98 -33.96 -2.51
C ARG A 4 56.86 -33.25 -3.31
N SER A 5 55.73 -33.96 -3.48
CA SER A 5 54.34 -33.62 -3.09
C SER A 5 53.84 -32.16 -3.05
N LEU A 6 52.69 -31.91 -3.70
CA LEU A 6 51.52 -31.06 -3.33
C LEU A 6 50.60 -31.01 -4.58
N GLY A 7 49.38 -31.52 -4.66
CA GLY A 7 48.34 -31.75 -3.66
C GLY A 7 47.44 -30.52 -3.54
N VAL A 8 46.58 -30.24 -4.54
CA VAL A 8 45.51 -29.24 -4.40
C VAL A 8 44.19 -29.99 -4.30
N LEU A 9 43.69 -30.01 -3.07
CA LEU A 9 42.41 -30.56 -2.66
C LEU A 9 41.27 -29.74 -3.28
N LEU A 10 40.42 -30.41 -4.05
CA LEU A 10 39.08 -29.94 -4.36
C LEU A 10 38.19 -30.27 -3.15
N THR A 11 38.12 -29.37 -2.17
CA THR A 11 37.18 -29.51 -1.04
C THR A 11 35.77 -29.18 -1.51
N VAL A 12 35.04 -30.21 -1.93
CA VAL A 12 33.59 -30.21 -2.02
C VAL A 12 33.05 -30.13 -0.59
N VAL A 13 32.59 -28.94 -0.19
CA VAL A 13 31.86 -28.75 1.07
C VAL A 13 30.41 -29.16 0.82
N THR A 14 30.13 -30.47 0.93
CA THR A 14 28.77 -30.98 1.11
C THR A 14 28.36 -30.80 2.56
N VAL A 15 27.67 -29.70 2.88
CA VAL A 15 26.93 -29.57 4.14
C VAL A 15 25.62 -30.33 3.99
N LEU A 16 25.62 -31.60 4.42
CA LEU A 16 24.42 -32.34 4.79
C LEU A 16 23.95 -31.81 6.15
N LEU A 17 22.99 -30.88 6.16
CA LEU A 17 22.28 -30.55 7.40
C LEU A 17 21.05 -31.45 7.52
N ALA A 18 21.13 -32.36 8.49
CA ALA A 18 20.10 -33.31 8.82
C ALA A 18 18.81 -32.62 9.28
N LEU A 19 17.70 -33.15 8.77
CA LEU A 19 16.32 -32.81 9.10
C LEU A 19 16.06 -32.93 10.61
N VAL A 20 15.85 -31.80 11.28
CA VAL A 20 15.04 -31.70 12.49
C VAL A 20 14.14 -30.48 12.26
N VAL A 21 12.85 -30.72 12.04
CA VAL A 21 11.85 -29.66 11.81
C VAL A 21 11.07 -29.42 13.10
N PRO A 22 11.25 -28.29 13.79
CA PRO A 22 10.22 -27.69 14.61
C PRO A 22 9.40 -26.71 13.75
N ASN A 23 8.07 -26.86 13.78
CA ASN A 23 7.08 -26.13 12.97
C ASN A 23 6.80 -24.68 13.43
N ASP A 24 7.83 -23.88 13.68
CA ASP A 24 7.66 -22.45 14.00
C ASP A 24 8.67 -21.60 13.21
N VAL A 25 8.61 -21.65 11.88
CA VAL A 25 9.35 -20.71 11.03
C VAL A 25 8.49 -19.45 10.88
N THR A 26 8.88 -18.39 11.57
CA THR A 26 8.27 -17.06 11.47
C THR A 26 8.55 -16.43 10.11
N THR A 27 7.68 -15.55 9.65
CA THR A 27 7.81 -14.82 8.37
C THR A 27 9.12 -14.03 8.26
N ALA A 28 9.68 -13.59 9.39
CA ALA A 28 10.98 -12.92 9.46
C ALA A 28 12.14 -13.87 9.15
N GLN A 29 12.09 -15.11 9.63
CA GLN A 29 13.11 -16.14 9.36
C GLN A 29 13.09 -16.60 7.91
N ILE A 30 11.91 -16.62 7.26
CA ILE A 30 11.80 -16.93 5.82
C ILE A 30 12.47 -15.84 4.98
N LYS A 31 12.17 -14.56 5.28
CA LYS A 31 12.80 -13.43 4.58
C LYS A 31 14.33 -13.40 4.74
N ASP A 32 14.82 -13.73 5.93
CA ASP A 32 16.26 -13.83 6.20
C ASP A 32 16.91 -14.96 5.39
N LEU A 33 16.23 -16.11 5.27
CA LEU A 33 16.71 -17.22 4.44
C LEU A 33 16.75 -16.86 2.95
N GLU A 34 15.72 -16.18 2.44
CA GLU A 34 15.66 -15.73 1.05
C GLU A 34 16.76 -14.72 0.73
N ALA A 35 17.03 -13.78 1.64
CA ALA A 35 18.12 -12.82 1.52
C ALA A 35 19.49 -13.51 1.48
N GLN A 36 19.74 -14.47 2.38
CA GLN A 36 20.98 -15.26 2.40
C GLN A 36 21.16 -16.07 1.11
N GLN A 37 20.09 -16.65 0.57
CA GLN A 37 20.16 -17.39 -0.69
C GLN A 37 20.47 -16.46 -1.88
N ALA A 38 19.88 -15.26 -1.90
CA ALA A 38 20.17 -14.27 -2.91
C ALA A 38 21.64 -13.81 -2.86
N GLU A 39 22.17 -13.55 -1.67
CA GLU A 39 23.59 -13.18 -1.47
C GLU A 39 24.54 -14.27 -1.96
N VAL A 40 24.28 -15.53 -1.61
CA VAL A 40 25.09 -16.67 -2.07
C VAL A 40 25.03 -16.82 -3.59
N ARG A 41 23.88 -16.56 -4.23
CA ARG A 41 23.75 -16.61 -5.70
C ARG A 41 24.56 -15.49 -6.36
N ALA A 42 24.44 -14.27 -5.87
CA ALA A 42 25.17 -13.12 -6.37
C ALA A 42 26.70 -13.32 -6.23
N GLU A 43 27.15 -13.87 -5.10
CA GLU A 43 28.56 -14.18 -4.89
C GLU A 43 29.07 -15.25 -5.88
N LYS A 44 28.28 -16.29 -6.15
CA LYS A 44 28.62 -17.28 -7.17
C LYS A 44 28.72 -16.66 -8.57
N ALA A 45 27.80 -15.77 -8.94
CA ALA A 45 27.85 -15.06 -10.21
C ALA A 45 29.10 -14.14 -10.30
N ARG A 46 29.45 -13.44 -9.21
CA ARG A 46 30.65 -12.61 -9.12
C ARG A 46 31.95 -13.40 -9.24
N VAL A 47 31.98 -14.61 -8.69
CA VAL A 47 33.13 -15.53 -8.85
C VAL A 47 33.16 -16.09 -10.27
N ALA A 48 32.01 -16.49 -10.83
CA ALA A 48 31.90 -16.98 -12.20
C ALA A 48 32.35 -15.92 -13.22
N SER A 49 32.10 -14.64 -12.98
CA SER A 49 32.54 -13.54 -13.85
C SER A 49 34.05 -13.28 -13.81
N GLN A 50 34.79 -13.91 -12.89
CA GLN A 50 36.24 -13.76 -12.74
C GLN A 50 37.03 -14.90 -13.39
N ILE A 51 36.39 -15.85 -14.07
CA ILE A 51 37.06 -16.97 -14.73
C ILE A 51 38.06 -16.47 -15.78
N ASP A 52 39.29 -16.99 -15.73
CA ASP A 52 40.28 -16.77 -16.79
C ASP A 52 39.98 -17.67 -17.98
N THR A 53 39.44 -17.07 -19.04
CA THR A 53 39.07 -17.75 -20.27
C THR A 53 40.23 -18.41 -21.03
N ASN A 54 41.49 -18.07 -20.71
CA ASN A 54 42.66 -18.68 -21.36
C ASN A 54 43.11 -19.98 -20.67
N GLU A 55 42.79 -20.15 -19.38
CA GLU A 55 43.15 -21.34 -18.60
C GLU A 55 41.96 -22.28 -18.40
N ALA A 56 40.73 -21.74 -18.40
CA ALA A 56 39.52 -22.50 -18.19
C ALA A 56 39.15 -23.40 -19.38
N SER A 57 38.65 -24.59 -19.07
CA SER A 57 38.03 -25.48 -20.04
C SER A 57 36.68 -24.93 -20.54
N LEU A 58 36.24 -25.40 -21.70
CA LEU A 58 34.95 -25.01 -22.28
C LEU A 58 33.76 -25.37 -21.36
N ASP A 59 33.86 -26.48 -20.64
CA ASP A 59 32.84 -26.90 -19.68
C ASP A 59 32.77 -25.95 -18.46
N GLU A 60 33.92 -25.45 -17.98
CA GLU A 60 33.97 -24.45 -16.90
C GLU A 60 33.40 -23.10 -17.33
N ILE A 61 33.67 -22.68 -18.57
CA ILE A 61 33.10 -21.44 -19.14
C ILE A 61 31.57 -21.57 -19.26
N ASN A 62 31.05 -22.70 -19.75
CA ASN A 62 29.61 -22.91 -19.85
C ASN A 62 28.93 -22.92 -18.47
N ALA A 63 29.53 -23.60 -17.49
CA ALA A 63 29.02 -23.59 -16.12
C ALA A 63 29.00 -22.18 -15.51
N ALA A 64 30.01 -21.35 -15.80
CA ALA A 64 30.07 -19.97 -15.36
C ALA A 64 28.95 -19.12 -15.99
N LEU A 65 28.72 -19.29 -17.30
CA LEU A 65 27.65 -18.61 -18.01
C LEU A 65 26.27 -19.01 -17.49
N ASP A 66 26.05 -20.29 -17.18
CA ASP A 66 24.78 -20.77 -16.61
C ASP A 66 24.49 -20.11 -15.27
N VAL A 67 25.50 -20.01 -14.39
CA VAL A 67 25.38 -19.33 -13.09
C VAL A 67 25.06 -17.84 -13.26
N ILE A 68 25.75 -17.14 -14.18
CA ILE A 68 25.49 -15.72 -14.45
C ILE A 68 24.09 -15.52 -15.03
N GLN A 69 23.63 -16.39 -15.94
CA GLN A 69 22.28 -16.31 -16.50
C GLN A 69 21.20 -16.59 -15.46
N GLU A 70 21.44 -17.54 -14.55
CA GLU A 70 20.51 -17.80 -13.45
C GLU A 70 20.39 -16.58 -12.52
N ASP A 71 21.51 -15.95 -12.20
CA ASP A 71 21.53 -14.74 -11.38
C ASP A 71 20.82 -13.57 -12.08
N LEU A 72 21.10 -13.33 -13.36
CA LEU A 72 20.42 -12.29 -14.15
C LEU A 72 18.90 -12.49 -14.17
N ARG A 73 18.42 -13.72 -14.42
CA ARG A 73 16.97 -14.02 -14.38
C ARG A 73 16.36 -13.75 -13.00
N ALA A 74 17.11 -14.02 -11.93
CA ALA A 74 16.67 -13.74 -10.58
C ALA A 74 16.58 -12.22 -10.31
N GLN A 75 17.55 -11.44 -10.80
CA GLN A 75 17.54 -9.98 -10.70
C GLN A 75 16.39 -9.35 -11.50
N GLU A 76 16.17 -9.80 -12.74
CA GLU A 76 15.06 -9.36 -13.59
C GLU A 76 13.70 -9.65 -12.92
N ALA A 77 13.54 -10.83 -12.31
CA ALA A 77 12.32 -11.18 -11.60
C ALA A 77 12.09 -10.30 -10.35
N ALA A 78 13.16 -9.99 -9.60
CA ALA A 78 13.08 -9.10 -8.46
C ALA A 78 12.71 -7.67 -8.87
N LEU A 79 13.30 -7.17 -9.97
CA LEU A 79 12.98 -5.86 -10.53
C LEU A 79 11.51 -5.78 -10.98
N ALA A 80 11.03 -6.79 -11.70
CA ALA A 80 9.63 -6.86 -12.13
C ALA A 80 8.65 -6.88 -10.95
N ALA A 81 9.02 -7.54 -9.83
CA ALA A 81 8.22 -7.52 -8.62
C ALA A 81 8.14 -6.11 -7.99
N ILE A 82 9.25 -5.39 -7.93
CA ILE A 82 9.29 -4.00 -7.43
C ILE A 82 8.46 -3.08 -8.33
N GLU A 83 8.59 -3.20 -9.65
CA GLU A 83 7.77 -2.44 -10.60
C GLU A 83 6.28 -2.68 -10.40
N ALA A 84 5.88 -3.93 -10.16
CA ALA A 84 4.49 -4.27 -9.85
C ALA A 84 4.02 -3.65 -8.51
N GLU A 85 4.88 -3.62 -7.49
CA GLU A 85 4.58 -2.96 -6.21
C GLU A 85 4.43 -1.43 -6.37
N ILE A 86 5.29 -0.78 -7.16
CA ILE A 86 5.19 0.65 -7.49
C ILE A 86 3.87 0.92 -8.22
N ALA A 87 3.55 0.15 -9.25
CA ALA A 87 2.31 0.32 -10.01
C ALA A 87 1.06 0.12 -9.14
N ALA A 88 1.09 -0.83 -8.20
CA ALA A 88 0.01 -1.03 -7.25
C ALA A 88 -0.14 0.17 -6.29
N ALA A 89 0.96 0.73 -5.80
CA ALA A 89 0.95 1.92 -4.95
C ALA A 89 0.44 3.16 -5.73
N GLU A 90 0.88 3.36 -6.96
CA GLU A 90 0.41 4.44 -7.84
C GLU A 90 -1.11 4.35 -8.10
N LYS A 91 -1.62 3.14 -8.31
CA LYS A 91 -3.06 2.92 -8.42
C LYS A 91 -3.80 3.31 -7.14
N GLN A 92 -3.28 2.94 -5.96
CA GLN A 92 -3.90 3.31 -4.69
C GLN A 92 -3.93 4.83 -4.48
N ILE A 93 -2.89 5.54 -4.91
CA ILE A 93 -2.84 7.00 -4.88
C ILE A 93 -3.94 7.57 -5.78
N ALA A 94 -4.05 7.09 -7.03
CA ALA A 94 -5.06 7.57 -7.97
C ALA A 94 -6.49 7.30 -7.49
N ASP A 95 -6.75 6.12 -6.92
CA ASP A 95 -8.05 5.76 -6.37
C ASP A 95 -8.42 6.66 -5.16
N ALA A 96 -7.46 6.93 -4.26
CA ALA A 96 -7.66 7.82 -3.12
C ALA A 96 -7.88 9.28 -3.54
N GLU A 97 -7.12 9.78 -4.52
CA GLU A 97 -7.30 11.13 -5.07
C GLU A 97 -8.68 11.30 -5.74
N ALA A 98 -9.15 10.27 -6.46
CA ALA A 98 -10.49 10.27 -7.04
C ALA A 98 -11.58 10.26 -5.95
N ALA A 99 -11.38 9.54 -4.84
CA ALA A 99 -12.28 9.54 -3.70
C ALA A 99 -12.32 10.92 -3.01
N ILE A 100 -11.16 11.54 -2.79
CA ILE A 100 -11.03 12.90 -2.24
C ILE A 100 -11.80 13.91 -3.10
N ALA A 101 -11.68 13.84 -4.43
CA ALA A 101 -12.39 14.74 -5.33
C ALA A 101 -13.92 14.60 -5.17
N ARG A 102 -14.42 13.36 -5.18
CA ARG A 102 -15.86 13.08 -4.98
C ARG A 102 -16.37 13.56 -3.63
N LEU A 103 -15.63 13.28 -2.55
CA LEU A 103 -15.99 13.73 -1.19
C LEU A 103 -15.96 15.25 -1.07
N THR A 104 -15.04 15.91 -1.78
CA THR A 104 -14.97 17.38 -1.81
C THR A 104 -16.23 17.98 -2.45
N ASP A 105 -16.67 17.41 -3.57
CA ASP A 105 -17.92 17.82 -4.23
C ASP A 105 -19.14 17.57 -3.34
N GLU A 106 -19.20 16.41 -2.67
CA GLU A 106 -20.26 16.08 -1.73
C GLU A 106 -20.31 17.05 -0.54
N ILE A 107 -19.15 17.36 0.06
CA ILE A 107 -19.02 18.37 1.13
C ILE A 107 -19.52 19.73 0.66
N ALA A 108 -19.21 20.15 -0.58
CA ALA A 108 -19.67 21.42 -1.12
C ALA A 108 -21.20 21.48 -1.22
N ILE A 109 -21.83 20.41 -1.73
CA ILE A 109 -23.28 20.28 -1.83
C ILE A 109 -23.92 20.28 -0.43
N LEU A 110 -23.42 19.45 0.49
CA LEU A 110 -23.95 19.34 1.85
C LEU A 110 -23.82 20.67 2.62
N ARG A 111 -22.71 21.40 2.42
CA ARG A 111 -22.51 22.74 2.98
C ARG A 111 -23.55 23.72 2.47
N GLU A 112 -23.89 23.70 1.19
CA GLU A 112 -24.94 24.56 0.64
C GLU A 112 -26.31 24.23 1.22
N VAL A 113 -26.65 22.95 1.34
CA VAL A 113 -27.90 22.48 1.96
C VAL A 113 -27.99 22.95 3.41
N LEU A 114 -26.93 22.76 4.20
CA LEU A 114 -26.85 23.22 5.59
C LEU A 114 -27.01 24.75 5.69
N LYS A 115 -26.34 25.52 4.81
CA LYS A 115 -26.45 26.98 4.78
C LYS A 115 -27.88 27.42 4.49
N ASN A 116 -28.52 26.85 3.48
CA ASN A 116 -29.88 27.23 3.09
C ASN A 116 -30.89 26.91 4.20
N ARG A 117 -30.71 25.78 4.89
CA ARG A 117 -31.53 25.39 6.05
C ARG A 117 -31.33 26.32 7.24
N ALA A 118 -30.10 26.70 7.54
CA ALA A 118 -29.79 27.66 8.60
C ALA A 118 -30.40 29.05 8.32
N VAL A 119 -30.32 29.53 7.08
CA VAL A 119 -30.96 30.78 6.66
C VAL A 119 -32.48 30.69 6.81
N ALA A 120 -33.09 29.59 6.35
CA ALA A 120 -34.54 29.40 6.48
C ALA A 120 -34.99 29.37 7.95
N ALA A 121 -34.24 28.71 8.82
CA ALA A 121 -34.52 28.67 10.26
C ALA A 121 -34.38 30.05 10.93
N TYR A 122 -33.48 30.91 10.44
CA TYR A 122 -33.31 32.27 10.93
C TYR A 122 -34.42 33.22 10.45
N VAL A 123 -34.79 33.14 9.16
CA VAL A 123 -35.81 34.01 8.54
C VAL A 123 -37.23 33.64 8.97
N SER A 124 -37.49 32.35 9.21
CA SER A 124 -38.79 31.85 9.66
C SER A 124 -38.57 30.94 10.88
N PRO A 125 -38.45 31.54 12.08
CA PRO A 125 -38.21 30.79 13.30
C PRO A 125 -39.39 29.83 13.58
N PRO A 126 -39.12 28.58 14.00
CA PRO A 126 -40.19 27.63 14.31
C PRO A 126 -41.19 28.13 15.38
N ALA A 127 -40.74 29.04 16.27
CA ALA A 127 -41.57 29.55 17.35
C ALA A 127 -42.74 30.45 16.89
N ASP A 128 -42.58 31.17 15.77
CA ASP A 128 -43.63 32.04 15.24
C ASP A 128 -44.80 31.22 14.66
N ASP A 129 -44.50 30.06 14.08
CA ASP A 129 -45.49 29.08 13.59
C ASP A 129 -46.19 28.32 14.74
N VAL A 130 -45.48 28.05 15.85
CA VAL A 130 -46.08 27.34 17.00
C VAL A 130 -47.00 28.24 17.81
N LEU A 131 -46.64 29.52 17.97
CA LEU A 131 -47.48 30.50 18.69
C LEU A 131 -48.80 30.76 17.96
N THR A 132 -48.78 30.87 16.62
CA THR A 132 -49.98 31.05 15.79
C THR A 132 -50.91 29.83 15.81
N VAL A 133 -50.38 28.60 15.91
CA VAL A 133 -51.20 27.38 16.03
C VAL A 133 -51.80 27.23 17.44
N LEU A 134 -51.07 27.60 18.49
CA LEU A 134 -51.60 27.63 19.87
C LEU A 134 -52.76 28.62 20.03
N GLU A 135 -52.75 29.74 19.28
CA GLU A 135 -53.89 30.66 19.22
C GLU A 135 -55.12 30.06 18.52
N THR A 136 -54.92 29.13 17.58
CA THR A 136 -55.99 28.59 16.72
C THR A 136 -56.76 27.40 17.35
N ASN A 137 -56.31 26.87 18.50
CA ASN A 137 -56.98 25.80 19.28
C ASN A 137 -57.37 24.52 18.49
N ASP A 138 -56.64 24.15 17.43
CA ASP A 138 -56.88 22.91 16.68
C ASP A 138 -55.82 21.83 17.00
N PHE A 139 -56.24 20.81 17.74
CA PHE A 139 -55.39 19.67 18.13
C PHE A 139 -54.90 18.84 16.94
N THR A 140 -55.65 18.77 15.84
CA THR A 140 -55.28 17.96 14.67
C THR A 140 -54.20 18.66 13.87
N THR A 141 -54.33 19.98 13.68
CA THR A 141 -53.27 20.81 13.10
C THR A 141 -51.98 20.77 13.93
N ALA A 142 -52.09 20.85 15.27
CA ALA A 142 -50.93 20.78 16.15
C ALA A 142 -50.18 19.44 16.09
N ALA A 143 -50.90 18.31 16.01
CA ALA A 143 -50.29 16.98 15.89
C ALA A 143 -49.53 16.79 14.56
N ASN A 144 -50.11 17.25 13.44
CA ASN A 144 -49.48 17.21 12.13
C ASN A 144 -48.24 18.10 12.06
N GLN A 145 -48.31 19.32 12.60
CA GLN A 145 -47.16 20.25 12.64
C GLN A 145 -46.00 19.66 13.45
N ARG A 146 -46.28 19.03 14.61
CA ARG A 146 -45.27 18.36 15.44
C ARG A 146 -44.57 17.24 14.68
N PHE A 147 -45.32 16.40 13.97
CA PHE A 147 -44.75 15.34 13.12
C PHE A 147 -43.85 15.92 12.02
N TYR A 148 -44.25 17.01 11.36
CA TYR A 148 -43.43 17.69 10.35
C TYR A 148 -42.14 18.30 10.92
N ILE A 149 -42.19 18.90 12.12
CA ILE A 149 -41.01 19.42 12.82
C ILE A 149 -40.03 18.30 13.14
N GLU A 150 -40.52 17.16 13.63
CA GLU A 150 -39.70 15.99 13.94
C GLU A 150 -39.05 15.40 12.68
N LEU A 151 -39.81 15.24 11.61
CA LEU A 151 -39.30 14.77 10.32
C LEU A 151 -38.22 15.71 9.75
N ARG A 152 -38.43 17.03 9.86
CA ARG A 152 -37.46 18.03 9.44
C ARG A 152 -36.20 17.99 10.31
N SER A 153 -36.35 17.90 11.63
CA SER A 153 -35.23 17.77 12.56
C SER A 153 -34.39 16.53 12.28
N GLN A 154 -35.03 15.40 11.95
CA GLN A 154 -34.33 14.18 11.56
C GLN A 154 -33.56 14.38 10.26
N GLY A 155 -34.21 14.97 9.24
CA GLY A 155 -33.54 15.28 7.98
C GLY A 155 -32.38 16.27 8.11
N ASP A 156 -32.42 17.19 9.09
CA ASP A 156 -31.34 18.12 9.41
C ASP A 156 -30.16 17.41 10.09
N ALA A 157 -30.44 16.52 11.05
CA ALA A 157 -29.43 15.67 11.67
C ALA A 157 -28.73 14.78 10.63
N ASP A 158 -29.49 14.14 9.73
CA ASP A 158 -28.95 13.27 8.68
C ASP A 158 -27.96 14.00 7.75
N VAL A 159 -28.25 15.25 7.40
CA VAL A 159 -27.36 16.05 6.54
C VAL A 159 -26.10 16.48 7.29
N ALA A 160 -26.23 16.87 8.56
CA ALA A 160 -25.08 17.23 9.39
C ALA A 160 -24.15 16.02 9.63
N ASP A 161 -24.73 14.85 9.88
CA ASP A 161 -23.97 13.61 10.06
C ASP A 161 -23.25 13.18 8.78
N LYS A 162 -23.91 13.27 7.61
CA LYS A 162 -23.26 13.04 6.32
C LYS A 162 -22.12 14.01 6.06
N PHE A 163 -22.32 15.31 6.35
CA PHE A 163 -21.28 16.32 6.18
C PHE A 163 -20.05 16.02 7.04
N LYS A 164 -20.28 15.64 8.30
CA LYS A 164 -19.23 15.25 9.22
C LYS A 164 -18.53 13.96 8.76
N GLY A 165 -19.29 12.95 8.34
CA GLY A 165 -18.79 11.70 7.78
C GLY A 165 -17.86 11.95 6.59
N ALA A 166 -18.32 12.69 5.58
CA ALA A 166 -17.51 13.01 4.39
C ALA A 166 -16.23 13.79 4.74
N THR A 167 -16.26 14.63 5.78
CA THR A 167 -15.07 15.36 6.27
C THR A 167 -14.08 14.46 7.02
N VAL A 168 -14.54 13.37 7.64
CA VAL A 168 -13.66 12.36 8.23
C VAL A 168 -13.08 11.47 7.12
N ASP A 169 -13.91 11.07 6.17
CA ASP A 169 -13.52 10.20 5.07
C ASP A 169 -12.45 10.84 4.18
N ILE A 170 -12.53 12.16 3.92
CA ILE A 170 -11.50 12.86 3.14
C ILE A 170 -10.13 12.83 3.83
N GLU A 171 -10.10 12.88 5.16
CA GLU A 171 -8.86 12.82 5.94
C GLU A 171 -8.29 11.40 5.92
N HIS A 172 -9.15 10.38 6.00
CA HIS A 172 -8.76 8.99 5.83
C HIS A 172 -8.16 8.73 4.44
N GLU A 173 -8.80 9.20 3.37
CA GLU A 173 -8.28 9.02 2.00
C GLU A 173 -6.97 9.79 1.78
N ARG A 174 -6.77 10.96 2.43
CA ARG A 174 -5.49 11.67 2.40
C ARG A 174 -4.37 10.85 3.04
N GLN A 175 -4.63 10.30 4.23
CA GLN A 175 -3.66 9.45 4.92
C GLN A 175 -3.28 8.23 4.07
N LYS A 176 -4.27 7.57 3.49
CA LYS A 176 -4.05 6.44 2.58
C LYS A 176 -3.23 6.83 1.34
N ALA A 177 -3.50 7.98 0.73
CA ALA A 177 -2.70 8.48 -0.38
C ALA A 177 -1.25 8.77 0.04
N ASP A 178 -1.04 9.36 1.21
CA ASP A 178 0.31 9.66 1.73
C ASP A 178 1.10 8.40 2.09
N GLU A 179 0.45 7.39 2.67
CA GLU A 179 1.07 6.09 2.92
C GLU A 179 1.46 5.40 1.62
N ALA A 180 0.56 5.37 0.63
CA ALA A 180 0.86 4.80 -0.68
C ALA A 180 1.99 5.56 -1.40
N ARG A 181 2.09 6.88 -1.26
CA ARG A 181 3.21 7.69 -1.77
C ARG A 181 4.53 7.31 -1.12
N LYS A 182 4.56 7.12 0.20
CA LYS A 182 5.78 6.68 0.91
C LYS A 182 6.23 5.31 0.41
N ILE A 183 5.31 4.35 0.29
CA ILE A 183 5.61 3.02 -0.24
C ILE A 183 6.17 3.11 -1.66
N ALA A 184 5.52 3.89 -2.54
CA ALA A 184 5.99 4.08 -3.91
C ALA A 184 7.42 4.68 -3.95
N GLU A 185 7.70 5.67 -3.10
CA GLU A 185 9.02 6.31 -3.04
C GLU A 185 10.09 5.36 -2.50
N GLU A 186 9.81 4.65 -1.40
CA GLU A 186 10.70 3.63 -0.85
C GLU A 186 11.04 2.57 -1.90
N LYS A 187 10.05 2.16 -2.69
CA LYS A 187 10.24 1.17 -3.76
C LYS A 187 11.00 1.70 -4.96
N ARG A 188 10.84 2.98 -5.31
CA ARG A 188 11.66 3.62 -6.34
C ARG A 188 13.12 3.76 -5.93
N VAL A 189 13.38 4.03 -4.65
CA VAL A 189 14.76 4.02 -4.12
C VAL A 189 15.33 2.60 -4.20
N GLU A 190 14.58 1.59 -3.77
CA GLU A 190 15.00 0.17 -3.89
C GLU A 190 15.27 -0.20 -5.37
N GLN A 191 14.41 0.24 -6.29
CA GLN A 191 14.59 0.03 -7.73
C GLN A 191 15.88 0.69 -8.25
N ALA A 192 16.15 1.93 -7.85
CA ALA A 192 17.32 2.68 -8.26
C ALA A 192 18.61 2.02 -7.74
N GLU A 193 18.66 1.66 -6.46
CA GLU A 193 19.81 0.97 -5.84
C GLU A 193 20.10 -0.35 -6.55
N ARG A 194 19.07 -1.12 -6.92
CA ARG A 194 19.24 -2.37 -7.66
C ARG A 194 19.69 -2.14 -9.09
N THR A 195 19.21 -1.11 -9.75
CA THR A 195 19.61 -0.80 -11.14
C THR A 195 21.04 -0.27 -11.22
N GLU A 196 21.51 0.44 -10.19
CA GLU A 196 22.91 0.89 -10.09
C GLU A 196 23.90 -0.22 -9.72
N ALA A 197 23.41 -1.31 -9.12
CA ALA A 197 24.22 -2.46 -8.73
C ALA A 197 24.52 -3.44 -9.90
N VAL A 198 23.89 -3.27 -11.06
CA VAL A 198 24.06 -4.07 -12.29
C VAL A 198 25.00 -3.37 -13.26
#